data_AF-A0AAW7YVJ3-F1
#
_entry.id   AF-A0AAW7YVJ3-F1
#
_cell.length_a   1.000
_cell.length_b   1.000
_cell.length_c   1.000
_cell.angle_alpha   90.00
_cell.angle_beta   90.00
_cell.angle_gamma   90.00
#
_symmetry.space_group_name_H-M   'P 1'
#
loop_
_entity.id
_entity.type
_entity.pdbx_description
1 polymer ?
#
loop_
_entity_poly.entity_id
_entity_poly.type
_entity_poly.pdbx_seq_one_letter_code
_entity_poly.pdbx_strand_id
1 'polypeptide(L)'
;IDGELQLNHLTLSPLLPFVNVLDELDGDINGLVKVSGKLKSPVLLGEVKLENGLVSGPDVPLTIEQLHTELSFDNQLARLNGGFN
;
A
#
# COMPACT_ATOMS: atom_id res chain seq x y z
N ILE A 1 14.74 16.41 8.68
CA ILE A 1 13.79 15.41 9.21
C ILE A 1 14.37 14.09 8.84
N ASP A 2 14.37 13.15 9.78
CA ASP A 2 14.93 11.83 9.59
C ASP A 2 14.00 10.88 10.34
N GLY A 3 13.54 9.83 9.66
CA GLY A 3 12.53 8.94 10.18
C GLY A 3 12.45 7.66 9.38
N GLU A 4 11.82 6.66 9.98
CA GLU A 4 11.64 5.34 9.38
C GLU A 4 10.21 4.88 9.65
N LEU A 5 9.56 4.40 8.60
CA LEU A 5 8.27 3.74 8.66
C LEU A 5 8.48 2.25 8.44
N GLN A 6 8.14 1.45 9.44
CA GLN A 6 8.10 0.00 9.34
C GLN A 6 6.65 -0.46 9.37
N LEU A 7 6.24 -1.21 8.34
CA LEU A 7 4.95 -1.87 8.24
C LEU A 7 5.23 -3.36 8.39
N ASN A 8 4.83 -3.91 9.53
CA ASN A 8 5.06 -5.32 9.86
C ASN A 8 3.70 -6.01 9.94
N HIS A 9 3.33 -6.74 8.89
CA HIS A 9 2.10 -7.52 8.81
C HIS A 9 0.83 -6.70 9.12
N LEU A 10 0.73 -5.50 8.54
CA LEU A 10 -0.43 -4.65 8.72
C LEU A 10 -1.59 -5.16 7.86
N THR A 11 -2.69 -5.58 8.49
CA THR A 11 -3.90 -6.03 7.77
C THR A 11 -4.74 -4.84 7.30
N LEU A 12 -5.34 -4.94 6.11
CA LEU A 12 -6.15 -3.87 5.51
C LEU A 12 -7.60 -3.83 6.00
N SER A 13 -8.17 -4.94 6.45
CA SER A 13 -9.59 -5.05 6.81
C SER A 13 -10.11 -4.03 7.85
N PRO A 14 -9.32 -3.58 8.85
CA PRO A 14 -9.74 -2.51 9.75
C PRO A 14 -9.94 -1.14 9.08
N LEU A 15 -9.43 -0.95 7.86
CA LEU A 15 -9.52 0.32 7.14
C LEU A 15 -10.80 0.46 6.31
N LEU A 16 -11.60 -0.61 6.17
CA LEU A 16 -12.84 -0.62 5.40
C LEU A 16 -13.79 0.55 5.74
N PRO A 17 -14.00 0.98 7.00
CA PRO A 17 -14.86 2.12 7.32
C PRO A 17 -14.41 3.47 6.73
N PHE A 18 -13.16 3.56 6.24
CA PHE A 18 -12.61 4.76 5.61
C PHE A 18 -12.65 4.70 4.08
N VAL A 19 -13.13 3.59 3.49
CA VAL A 19 -13.17 3.36 2.05
C VAL A 19 -14.61 3.13 1.58
N ASN A 20 -15.29 4.21 1.21
CA ASN A 20 -16.73 4.21 0.93
C ASN A 20 -17.16 3.51 -0.37
N VAL A 21 -16.21 3.02 -1.18
CA VAL A 21 -16.46 2.43 -2.50
C VAL A 21 -16.37 0.90 -2.50
N LEU A 22 -15.97 0.31 -1.37
CA LEU A 22 -15.73 -1.12 -1.22
C LEU A 22 -16.69 -1.73 -0.20
N ASP A 23 -17.15 -2.95 -0.49
CA ASP A 23 -17.87 -3.81 0.44
C ASP A 23 -16.91 -4.75 1.17
N GLU A 24 -15.83 -5.19 0.50
CA GLU A 24 -14.74 -5.97 1.10
C GLU A 24 -13.38 -5.35 0.79
N LEU A 25 -12.52 -5.38 1.82
CA LEU A 25 -11.14 -4.96 1.75
C LEU A 25 -10.35 -5.86 2.69
N ASP A 26 -9.41 -6.62 2.15
CA ASP A 26 -8.47 -7.41 2.94
C ASP A 26 -7.10 -7.50 2.28
N GLY A 27 -6.11 -7.96 3.04
CA GLY A 27 -4.74 -8.16 2.59
C GLY A 27 -3.70 -7.70 3.60
N ASP A 28 -2.46 -8.11 3.36
CA ASP A 28 -1.34 -7.91 4.28
C ASP A 28 -0.30 -6.96 3.69
N ILE A 29 0.01 -5.90 4.43
CA ILE A 29 1.03 -4.93 4.05
C ILE A 29 2.30 -5.13 4.86
N ASN A 30 3.42 -5.23 4.14
CA ASN A 30 4.76 -5.24 4.70
C ASN A 30 5.63 -4.19 4.00
N GLY A 31 6.52 -3.54 4.73
CA GLY A 31 7.36 -2.54 4.10
C GLY A 31 8.28 -1.80 5.05
N LEU A 32 9.28 -1.18 4.44
CA LEU A 32 10.23 -0.32 5.12
C LEU A 32 10.47 0.90 4.23
N VAL A 33 10.18 2.10 4.76
CA VAL A 33 10.44 3.37 4.07
C VAL A 33 11.22 4.30 4.98
N LYS A 34 12.38 4.74 4.50
CA LYS A 34 13.19 5.77 5.14
C LYS A 34 12.85 7.13 4.59
N VAL A 35 12.65 8.09 5.48
CA VAL A 35 12.35 9.48 5.17
C VAL A 35 13.49 10.34 5.67
N SER A 36 14.11 11.13 4.80
CA SER A 36 15.15 12.08 5.20
C SER A 36 15.00 13.44 4.52
N GLY A 37 15.79 14.44 4.91
CA GLY A 37 15.86 15.74 4.22
C GLY A 37 14.92 16.82 4.78
N LYS A 38 14.35 17.67 3.91
CA LYS A 38 13.54 18.83 4.31
C LYS A 38 12.06 18.48 4.28
N LEU A 39 11.27 19.03 5.21
CA LEU A 39 9.83 18.75 5.29
C LEU A 39 9.05 19.05 4.00
N LYS A 40 9.46 20.07 3.23
CA LYS A 40 8.81 20.44 1.95
C LYS A 40 9.32 19.63 0.75
N SER A 41 10.40 18.89 0.90
CA SER A 41 11.05 18.12 -0.17
C SER A 41 11.80 16.94 0.46
N PRO A 42 11.06 16.00 1.08
CA PRO A 42 11.68 14.84 1.69
C PRO A 42 12.26 13.92 0.61
N VAL A 43 13.26 13.15 1.01
CA VAL A 43 13.79 12.02 0.25
C VAL A 43 13.17 10.76 0.84
N LEU A 44 12.50 9.97 0.00
CA LEU A 44 11.91 8.69 0.37
C LEU A 44 12.69 7.55 -0.27
N LEU A 45 13.05 6.54 0.52
CA LEU A 45 13.75 5.34 0.03
C LEU A 45 13.17 4.10 0.68
N GLY A 46 12.80 3.11 -0.12
CA GLY A 46 12.34 1.83 0.38
C GLY A 46 11.17 1.26 -0.41
N GLU A 47 10.53 0.26 0.16
CA GLU A 47 9.52 -0.55 -0.52
C GLU A 47 8.36 -0.88 0.43
N VAL A 48 7.16 -0.93 -0.15
CA VAL A 48 5.93 -1.40 0.49
C VAL A 48 5.29 -2.43 -0.42
N LYS A 49 4.90 -3.56 0.14
CA LYS A 49 4.28 -4.69 -0.56
C LYS A 49 2.92 -4.97 0.06
N LEU A 50 1.93 -5.15 -0.79
CA LEU A 50 0.63 -5.72 -0.43
C LEU A 50 0.58 -7.12 -1.02
N GLU A 51 0.24 -8.10 -0.18
CA GLU A 51 0.03 -9.48 -0.58
C GLU A 51 -1.37 -9.95 -0.15
N ASN A 52 -1.87 -11.00 -0.79
CA ASN A 52 -3.17 -11.63 -0.48
C ASN A 52 -4.35 -10.64 -0.50
N GLY A 53 -4.29 -9.61 -1.35
CA GLY A 53 -5.32 -8.60 -1.39
C GLY A 53 -6.66 -9.14 -1.91
N LEU A 54 -7.73 -8.76 -1.22
CA LEU A 54 -9.12 -9.02 -1.61
C LEU A 54 -9.87 -7.68 -1.66
N VAL A 55 -10.49 -7.40 -2.79
CA VAL A 55 -11.26 -6.17 -2.99
C VAL A 55 -12.55 -6.48 -3.73
N SER A 56 -13.69 -6.07 -3.17
CA SER A 56 -14.99 -6.13 -3.83
C SER A 56 -15.84 -4.92 -3.48
N GLY A 57 -16.81 -4.60 -4.33
CA GLY A 57 -17.71 -3.48 -4.12
C GLY A 57 -18.58 -3.19 -5.35
N PRO A 58 -19.56 -2.28 -5.23
CA PRO A 58 -20.52 -1.98 -6.30
C PRO A 58 -19.86 -1.38 -7.55
N ASP A 59 -18.74 -0.67 -7.37
CA ASP A 59 -17.99 -0.03 -8.46
C ASP A 59 -16.81 -0.89 -8.97
N VAL A 60 -16.62 -2.10 -8.42
CA VAL A 60 -15.57 -3.03 -8.83
C VAL A 60 -16.18 -4.06 -9.81
N PRO A 61 -15.74 -4.13 -11.08
CA PRO A 61 -16.40 -4.96 -12.11
C PRO A 61 -16.47 -6.46 -11.80
N LEU A 62 -15.53 -6.94 -10.99
CA LEU A 62 -15.48 -8.29 -10.41
C LEU A 62 -14.73 -8.24 -9.08
N THR A 63 -14.98 -9.20 -8.19
CA THR A 63 -14.14 -9.40 -7.00
C THR A 63 -12.70 -9.65 -7.45
N ILE A 64 -11.77 -8.84 -6.96
CA ILE A 64 -10.35 -9.00 -7.21
C ILE A 64 -9.77 -9.81 -6.05
N GLU A 65 -9.26 -10.98 -6.36
CA GLU A 65 -8.59 -11.86 -5.40
C GLU A 65 -7.09 -11.92 -5.71
N GLN A 66 -6.30 -12.33 -4.72
CA GLN A 66 -4.85 -12.51 -4.86
C GLN A 66 -4.14 -11.27 -5.44
N LEU A 67 -4.66 -10.08 -5.12
CA LEU A 67 -4.05 -8.82 -5.51
C LEU A 67 -2.69 -8.71 -4.82
N HIS A 68 -1.66 -8.50 -5.62
CA HIS A 68 -0.32 -8.22 -5.14
C HIS A 68 0.17 -6.91 -5.76
N THR A 69 0.76 -6.05 -4.93
CA THR A 69 1.34 -4.79 -5.41
C THR A 69 2.65 -4.49 -4.70
N GLU A 70 3.57 -3.86 -5.42
CA GLU A 70 4.84 -3.39 -4.91
C GLU A 70 4.98 -1.90 -5.24
N LEU A 71 5.15 -1.10 -4.20
CA LEU A 71 5.41 0.33 -4.27
C LEU A 71 6.86 0.59 -3.85
N SER A 72 7.70 0.96 -4.82
CA SER A 72 9.10 1.33 -4.57
C SER A 72 9.28 2.84 -4.58
N PHE A 73 9.99 3.38 -3.60
CA PHE A 73 10.35 4.79 -3.49
C PHE A 73 11.84 4.98 -3.80
N ASP A 74 12.12 5.83 -4.77
CA ASP A 74 13.46 6.32 -5.10
C ASP A 74 13.45 7.84 -5.13
N ASN A 75 13.88 8.43 -4.01
CA ASN A 75 13.90 9.86 -3.75
C ASN A 75 12.50 10.51 -3.78
N GLN A 76 12.13 11.13 -4.90
CA GLN A 76 10.83 11.79 -5.09
C GLN A 76 9.95 11.04 -6.10
N LEU A 77 10.42 9.90 -6.60
CA LEU A 77 9.71 9.09 -7.57
C LEU A 77 9.21 7.82 -6.87
N ALA A 78 7.90 7.58 -7.00
CA ALA A 78 7.27 6.34 -6.57
C ALA A 78 6.88 5.53 -7.81
N ARG A 79 7.17 4.23 -7.80
CA ARG A 79 6.73 3.29 -8.84
C ARG A 79 5.84 2.25 -8.22
N LEU A 80 4.65 2.09 -8.78
CA LEU A 80 3.69 1.06 -8.40
C LEU A 80 3.66 0.00 -9.49
N ASN A 81 3.93 -1.24 -9.11
CA ASN A 81 3.73 -2.41 -9.95
C ASN A 81 2.73 -3.33 -9.24
N GLY A 82 1.97 -4.12 -10.01
CA GLY A 82 1.06 -5.08 -9.40
C GLY A 82 0.27 -5.87 -10.43
N GLY A 83 -0.45 -6.85 -9.90
CA GLY A 83 -1.30 -7.75 -10.65
C GLY A 83 -2.26 -8.47 -9.73
N PHE A 84 -3.18 -9.20 -10.34
CA PHE A 84 -4.14 -10.07 -9.68
C PHE A 84 -4.31 -11.31 -10.56
N ASN A 85 -4.72 -12.43 -9.96
CA ASN A 85 -4.96 -13.70 -10.66
C ASN A 85 -6.44 -14.04 -10.63
#